data_AF-A0ABD2BVC0-F1
#
_entry.id   AF-A0ABD2BVC0-F1
#
_cell.length_a   1.000
_cell.length_b   1.000
_cell.length_c   1.000
_cell.angle_alpha   90.00
_cell.angle_beta   90.00
_cell.angle_gamma   90.00
#
_symmetry.space_group_name_H-M   'P 1'
#
loop_
_entity.id
_entity.type
_entity.pdbx_description
1 polymer ?
#
loop_
_entity_poly.entity_id
_entity_poly.type
_entity_poly.pdbx_seq_one_letter_code
_entity_poly.pdbx_strand_id
1 'polypeptide(L)'
;MSLAKIEFAVNMTCQKCVNTVRESLLDLNGIENLDISLERGTVVVETNLPFTLIQEKIEKSGKKAVLKGYGENSYSAVSMLGGNSGYSVSNNIKGVIRFVQTVEGCIVDGTVDGLEPGQHGIHIHECGDISKGCESVGEHFNPYNSIHGGPEDDISKKHIGDLGNIEADNNGRALFRKINQFLTVSDIIGRSLVITDKPDDLGKGNDKQSKIDGNSGERLACGIIARSSSLFQNTKKICACDGLTIWDERESTHSNQKELTKYTETSNKICIVC
;
A
#
# COMPACT_ATOMS: atom_id res chain seq x y z
N MET A 1 -18.08 4.53 -4.83
CA MET A 1 -16.76 3.97 -4.48
C MET A 1 -16.69 2.58 -5.09
N SER A 2 -15.60 2.28 -5.79
CA SER A 2 -15.43 1.02 -6.51
C SER A 2 -15.30 -0.18 -5.56
N LEU A 3 -15.97 -1.27 -5.88
CA LEU A 3 -15.85 -2.53 -5.16
C LEU A 3 -14.56 -3.23 -5.56
N ALA A 4 -13.98 -3.93 -4.58
CA ALA A 4 -12.87 -4.83 -4.83
C ALA A 4 -12.99 -6.06 -3.93
N LYS A 5 -12.51 -7.19 -4.45
CA LYS A 5 -12.44 -8.44 -3.70
C LYS A 5 -11.08 -8.61 -3.04
N ILE A 6 -11.08 -9.01 -1.79
CA ILE A 6 -9.89 -9.09 -0.93
C ILE A 6 -9.87 -10.48 -0.28
N GLU A 7 -8.78 -11.23 -0.44
CA GLU A 7 -8.58 -12.55 0.17
C GLU A 7 -7.58 -12.45 1.31
N PHE A 8 -8.00 -12.91 2.49
CA PHE A 8 -7.14 -13.08 3.66
C PHE A 8 -6.95 -14.57 3.97
N ALA A 9 -5.72 -14.99 4.27
CA ALA A 9 -5.46 -16.19 5.04
C ALA A 9 -5.75 -15.89 6.52
N VAL A 10 -6.59 -16.70 7.14
CA VAL A 10 -6.93 -16.54 8.55
C VAL A 10 -6.79 -17.89 9.24
N ASN A 11 -6.02 -17.93 10.33
CA ASN A 11 -5.83 -19.15 11.09
C ASN A 11 -7.10 -19.52 11.88
N MET A 12 -7.95 -20.34 11.26
CA MET A 12 -9.20 -20.84 11.82
C MET A 12 -9.13 -22.36 11.96
N THR A 13 -9.29 -22.87 13.18
CA THR A 13 -9.22 -24.31 13.48
C THR A 13 -10.58 -24.93 13.76
N CYS A 14 -11.64 -24.13 13.80
CA CYS A 14 -12.93 -24.54 14.33
C CYS A 14 -14.11 -23.76 13.73
N GLN A 15 -15.31 -24.34 13.73
CA GLN A 15 -16.51 -23.63 13.23
C GLN A 15 -16.89 -22.41 14.08
N LYS A 16 -16.62 -22.45 15.40
CA LYS A 16 -16.79 -21.28 16.27
C LYS A 16 -15.90 -20.12 15.82
N CYS A 17 -14.68 -20.42 15.37
CA CYS A 17 -13.70 -19.46 14.88
C CYS A 17 -14.24 -18.72 13.65
N VAL A 18 -14.88 -19.45 12.73
CA VAL A 18 -15.56 -18.88 11.55
C VAL A 18 -16.69 -17.93 11.96
N ASN A 19 -17.50 -18.31 12.95
CA ASN A 19 -18.61 -17.48 13.40
C ASN A 19 -18.11 -16.19 14.07
N THR A 20 -17.06 -16.25 14.90
CA THR A 20 -16.46 -15.06 15.51
C THR A 20 -15.92 -14.10 14.47
N VAL A 21 -15.25 -14.61 13.42
CA VAL A 21 -14.76 -13.77 12.31
C VAL A 21 -15.95 -13.16 11.55
N ARG A 22 -16.99 -13.94 11.27
CA ARG A 22 -18.21 -13.43 10.62
C ARG A 22 -18.83 -12.29 11.42
N GLU A 23 -19.06 -12.49 12.71
CA GLU A 23 -19.61 -11.49 13.63
C GLU A 23 -18.78 -10.20 13.65
N SER A 24 -17.45 -10.31 13.66
CA SER A 24 -16.55 -9.15 13.64
C SER A 24 -16.68 -8.27 12.38
N LEU A 25 -17.16 -8.85 11.28
CA LEU A 25 -17.31 -8.19 9.99
C LEU A 25 -18.75 -7.73 9.72
N LEU A 26 -19.75 -8.27 10.40
CA LEU A 26 -21.16 -7.88 10.22
C LEU A 26 -21.42 -6.41 10.58
N ASP A 27 -20.64 -5.85 11.51
CA ASP A 27 -20.77 -4.46 11.95
C ASP A 27 -20.25 -3.43 10.92
N LEU A 28 -19.64 -3.89 9.82
CA LEU A 28 -19.07 -3.01 8.80
C LEU A 28 -20.08 -2.73 7.68
N ASN A 29 -20.52 -1.48 7.61
CA ASN A 29 -21.25 -0.97 6.45
C ASN A 29 -20.30 -0.83 5.25
N GLY A 30 -20.59 -1.50 4.13
CA GLY A 30 -19.77 -1.44 2.91
C GLY A 30 -19.20 -2.79 2.45
N ILE A 31 -19.51 -3.88 3.15
CA ILE A 31 -19.28 -5.25 2.67
C ILE A 31 -20.52 -5.71 1.88
N GLU A 32 -20.31 -6.09 0.63
CA GLU A 32 -21.38 -6.61 -0.23
C GLU A 32 -21.45 -8.14 -0.18
N ASN A 33 -20.31 -8.81 -0.25
CA ASN A 33 -20.22 -10.26 -0.17
C ASN A 33 -19.12 -10.71 0.80
N LEU A 34 -19.40 -11.79 1.53
CA LEU A 34 -18.49 -12.39 2.51
C LEU A 34 -18.49 -13.92 2.36
N ASP A 35 -17.36 -14.47 1.91
CA ASP A 35 -17.09 -15.92 1.89
C ASP A 35 -16.04 -16.27 2.94
N ILE A 36 -16.37 -17.19 3.85
CA ILE A 36 -15.44 -17.68 4.87
C ILE A 36 -15.36 -19.20 4.75
N SER A 37 -14.17 -19.69 4.42
CA SER A 37 -13.90 -21.11 4.26
C SER A 37 -12.96 -21.60 5.36
N LEU A 38 -13.47 -22.51 6.20
CA LEU A 38 -12.67 -23.20 7.21
C LEU A 38 -11.66 -24.16 6.56
N GLU A 39 -12.08 -24.88 5.51
CA GLU A 39 -11.24 -25.84 4.80
C GLU A 39 -10.03 -25.18 4.16
N ARG A 40 -10.23 -24.00 3.53
CA ARG A 40 -9.14 -23.23 2.92
C ARG A 40 -8.39 -22.36 3.93
N GLY A 41 -8.98 -22.09 5.09
CA GLY A 41 -8.47 -21.10 6.03
C GLY A 41 -8.47 -19.69 5.44
N THR A 42 -9.52 -19.34 4.67
CA THR A 42 -9.59 -18.07 3.93
C THR A 42 -10.85 -17.28 4.25
N VAL A 43 -10.72 -15.96 4.22
CA VAL A 43 -11.82 -15.00 4.25
C VAL A 43 -11.73 -14.16 2.99
N VAL A 44 -12.76 -14.20 2.15
CA VAL A 44 -12.87 -13.37 0.94
C VAL A 44 -13.98 -12.35 1.15
N VAL A 45 -13.64 -11.07 1.00
CA VAL A 45 -14.55 -9.95 1.22
C VAL A 45 -14.64 -9.12 -0.05
N GLU A 46 -15.85 -8.84 -0.51
CA GLU A 46 -16.13 -7.86 -1.55
C GLU A 46 -16.59 -6.56 -0.92
N THR A 47 -15.82 -5.49 -1.07
CA THR A 47 -16.04 -4.26 -0.32
C THR A 47 -15.45 -3.02 -0.99
N ASN A 48 -16.05 -1.87 -0.67
CA ASN A 48 -15.52 -0.55 -0.97
C ASN A 48 -14.63 0.04 0.17
N LEU A 49 -14.46 -0.69 1.27
CA LEU A 49 -13.68 -0.27 2.44
C LEU A 49 -12.17 -0.58 2.30
N PRO A 50 -11.27 0.23 2.87
CA PRO A 50 -9.83 -0.05 2.85
C PRO A 50 -9.49 -1.44 3.41
N PHE A 51 -8.51 -2.13 2.80
CA PHE A 51 -8.17 -3.50 3.21
C PHE A 51 -7.69 -3.58 4.67
N THR A 52 -7.01 -2.54 5.16
CA THR A 52 -6.50 -2.48 6.54
C THR A 52 -7.62 -2.47 7.57
N LEU A 53 -8.74 -1.80 7.29
CA LEU A 53 -9.91 -1.81 8.18
C LEU A 53 -10.50 -3.22 8.31
N ILE A 54 -10.57 -3.96 7.20
CA ILE A 54 -11.04 -5.34 7.18
C ILE A 54 -10.07 -6.23 7.98
N GLN A 55 -8.77 -6.09 7.73
CA GLN A 55 -7.74 -6.84 8.45
C GLN A 55 -7.80 -6.59 9.95
N GLU A 56 -7.85 -5.33 10.39
CA GLU A 56 -7.95 -4.95 11.80
C GLU A 56 -9.20 -5.53 12.48
N LYS A 57 -10.33 -5.59 11.76
CA LYS A 57 -11.57 -6.18 12.30
C LYS A 57 -11.48 -7.69 12.46
N ILE A 58 -10.88 -8.39 11.49
CA ILE A 58 -10.60 -9.82 11.62
C ILE A 58 -9.64 -10.04 12.80
N GLU A 59 -8.62 -9.21 12.95
CA GLU A 59 -7.63 -9.35 14.03
C GLU A 59 -8.21 -9.05 15.42
N LYS A 60 -9.15 -8.12 15.52
CA LYS A 60 -9.93 -7.87 16.76
C LYS A 60 -10.71 -9.10 17.23
N SER A 61 -11.00 -10.07 16.35
CA SER A 61 -11.56 -11.36 16.74
C SER A 61 -10.56 -12.32 17.41
N GLY A 62 -9.29 -11.89 17.56
CA GLY A 62 -8.20 -12.71 18.10
C GLY A 62 -7.60 -13.67 17.07
N LYS A 63 -7.83 -13.44 15.78
CA LYS A 63 -7.34 -14.27 14.68
C LYS A 63 -6.31 -13.51 13.86
N LYS A 64 -5.15 -14.12 13.58
CA LYS A 64 -4.17 -13.54 12.66
C LYS A 64 -4.74 -13.59 11.24
N ALA A 65 -4.76 -12.43 10.58
CA ALA A 65 -5.20 -12.28 9.19
C ALA A 65 -4.03 -11.81 8.33
N VAL A 66 -3.89 -12.40 7.16
CA VAL A 66 -2.77 -12.14 6.24
C VAL A 66 -3.35 -11.94 4.87
N LEU A 67 -3.09 -10.79 4.25
CA LEU A 67 -3.55 -10.55 2.90
C LEU A 67 -2.86 -11.52 1.92
N LYS A 68 -3.66 -12.30 1.19
CA LYS A 68 -3.19 -13.26 0.17
C LYS A 68 -3.38 -12.77 -1.26
N GLY A 69 -4.43 -12.01 -1.50
CA GLY A 69 -4.79 -11.54 -2.83
C GLY A 69 -5.72 -10.34 -2.76
N TYR A 70 -5.61 -9.48 -3.75
CA TYR A 70 -6.42 -8.28 -3.84
C TYR A 70 -6.80 -8.07 -5.31
N GLY A 71 -8.09 -8.03 -5.62
CA GLY A 71 -8.61 -7.90 -6.99
C GLY A 71 -8.86 -9.23 -7.70
N GLU A 72 -9.93 -9.29 -8.49
CA GLU A 72 -10.31 -10.48 -9.26
C GLU A 72 -9.45 -10.72 -10.51
N ASN A 73 -8.96 -9.64 -11.12
CA ASN A 73 -8.24 -9.67 -12.38
C ASN A 73 -6.71 -9.75 -12.17
N SER A 74 -5.99 -10.17 -13.21
CA SER A 74 -4.58 -10.55 -13.18
C SER A 74 -3.56 -9.43 -12.89
N TYR A 75 -3.99 -8.19 -12.65
CA TYR A 75 -3.07 -7.06 -12.49
C TYR A 75 -3.24 -6.39 -11.12
N SER A 76 -2.40 -6.87 -10.20
CA SER A 76 -2.24 -6.31 -8.87
C SER A 76 -0.78 -5.94 -8.65
N ALA A 77 -0.54 -4.84 -7.95
CA ALA A 77 0.79 -4.40 -7.61
C ALA A 77 0.86 -3.88 -6.17
N VAL A 78 2.08 -3.79 -5.64
CA VAL A 78 2.36 -3.28 -4.30
C VAL A 78 3.62 -2.43 -4.34
N SER A 79 3.61 -1.31 -3.64
CA SER A 79 4.79 -0.50 -3.35
C SER A 79 5.00 -0.45 -1.85
N MET A 80 6.21 -0.77 -1.41
CA MET A 80 6.64 -0.66 -0.02
C MET A 80 7.54 0.56 0.12
N LEU A 81 7.14 1.51 0.96
CA LEU A 81 7.90 2.71 1.26
C LEU A 81 8.77 2.48 2.49
N GLY A 82 10.01 2.96 2.44
CA GLY A 82 10.97 2.77 3.53
C GLY A 82 11.38 1.30 3.78
N GLY A 83 12.12 1.08 4.86
CA GLY A 83 12.64 -0.23 5.22
C GLY A 83 13.66 -0.77 4.21
N ASN A 84 13.73 -2.10 4.06
CA ASN A 84 14.72 -2.75 3.19
C ASN A 84 14.28 -2.84 1.72
N SER A 85 13.00 -2.60 1.43
CA SER A 85 12.40 -2.73 0.09
C SER A 85 12.12 -1.39 -0.59
N GLY A 86 12.14 -0.31 0.18
CA GLY A 86 12.00 1.07 -0.30
C GLY A 86 13.06 1.97 0.33
N TYR A 87 12.84 3.27 0.24
CA TYR A 87 13.68 4.29 0.87
C TYR A 87 12.80 5.28 1.62
N SER A 88 13.29 5.79 2.75
CA SER A 88 12.71 6.94 3.42
C SER A 88 13.76 7.77 4.13
N VAL A 89 13.56 9.08 4.15
CA VAL A 89 14.41 10.00 4.91
C VAL A 89 14.37 9.60 6.40
N SER A 90 15.53 9.53 7.03
CA SER A 90 15.70 9.12 8.43
C SER A 90 15.19 7.72 8.81
N ASN A 91 14.77 6.88 7.84
CA ASN A 91 14.17 5.56 8.07
C ASN A 91 12.91 5.53 8.98
N ASN A 92 12.26 6.68 9.17
CA ASN A 92 11.09 6.81 10.03
C ASN A 92 9.77 6.55 9.30
N ILE A 93 9.70 6.93 8.02
CA ILE A 93 8.49 6.75 7.21
C ILE A 93 8.46 5.34 6.65
N LYS A 94 7.34 4.65 6.87
CA LYS A 94 7.09 3.31 6.34
C LYS A 94 5.66 3.26 5.81
N GLY A 95 5.45 2.53 4.73
CA GLY A 95 4.11 2.40 4.20
C GLY A 95 3.99 1.27 3.21
N VAL A 96 2.77 0.79 3.03
CA VAL A 96 2.42 -0.21 2.02
C VAL A 96 1.22 0.29 1.24
N ILE A 97 1.41 0.43 -0.06
CA ILE A 97 0.40 0.91 -1.00
C ILE A 97 0.17 -0.17 -2.03
N ARG A 98 -1.10 -0.50 -2.24
CA ARG A 98 -1.55 -1.56 -3.14
C ARG A 98 -2.33 -0.96 -4.30
N PHE A 99 -2.10 -1.52 -5.46
CA PHE A 99 -2.72 -1.13 -6.72
C PHE A 99 -3.53 -2.30 -7.24
N VAL A 100 -4.79 -2.05 -7.57
CA VAL A 100 -5.69 -3.08 -8.07
C VAL A 100 -6.43 -2.55 -9.28
N GLN A 101 -6.32 -3.27 -10.40
CA GLN A 101 -7.05 -2.92 -11.60
C GLN A 101 -8.51 -3.39 -11.50
N THR A 102 -9.47 -2.46 -11.59
CA THR A 102 -10.89 -2.75 -11.74
C THR A 102 -11.40 -2.22 -13.08
N VAL A 103 -12.67 -2.50 -13.39
CA VAL A 103 -13.35 -1.97 -14.60
C VAL A 103 -13.57 -0.45 -14.52
N GLU A 104 -13.56 0.13 -13.32
CA GLU A 104 -13.74 1.57 -13.11
C GLU A 104 -12.42 2.35 -13.10
N GLY A 105 -11.28 1.66 -12.99
CA GLY A 105 -9.95 2.26 -12.91
C GLY A 105 -8.99 1.49 -12.01
N CYS A 106 -7.83 2.07 -11.74
CA CYS A 106 -6.91 1.53 -10.76
C CYS A 106 -7.26 2.08 -9.37
N ILE A 107 -7.56 1.17 -8.44
CA ILE A 107 -7.67 1.49 -7.02
C ILE A 107 -6.25 1.60 -6.46
N VAL A 108 -5.99 2.69 -5.75
CA VAL A 108 -4.78 2.91 -4.95
C VAL A 108 -5.20 2.92 -3.49
N ASP A 109 -4.86 1.88 -2.74
CA ASP A 109 -5.24 1.69 -1.34
C ASP A 109 -3.96 1.52 -0.50
N GLY A 110 -3.77 2.37 0.50
CA GLY A 110 -2.49 2.46 1.20
C GLY A 110 -2.58 2.92 2.64
N THR A 111 -1.54 2.56 3.38
CA THR A 111 -1.28 3.08 4.73
C THR A 111 0.18 3.48 4.83
N VAL A 112 0.41 4.66 5.42
CA VAL A 112 1.74 5.23 5.62
C VAL A 112 1.81 5.77 7.03
N ASP A 113 2.86 5.40 7.76
CA ASP A 113 3.14 5.83 9.13
C ASP A 113 4.43 6.67 9.16
N GLY A 114 4.52 7.56 10.15
CA GLY A 114 5.72 8.38 10.41
C GLY A 114 5.79 9.69 9.63
N LEU A 115 4.67 10.13 9.04
CA LEU A 115 4.54 11.45 8.41
C LEU A 115 4.30 12.54 9.46
N GLU A 116 4.54 13.79 9.10
CA GLU A 116 4.05 14.91 9.89
C GLU A 116 2.53 15.04 9.71
N PRO A 117 1.77 15.52 10.73
CA PRO A 117 0.34 15.73 10.57
C PRO A 117 0.02 16.74 9.46
N GLY A 118 -0.93 16.40 8.58
CA GLY A 118 -1.37 17.25 7.47
C GLY A 118 -1.32 16.59 6.10
N GLN A 119 -1.36 17.40 5.05
CA GLN A 119 -1.40 16.92 3.68
C GLN A 119 0.01 16.73 3.10
N HIS A 120 0.19 15.62 2.39
CA HIS A 120 1.41 15.25 1.68
C HIS A 120 1.09 14.89 0.24
N GLY A 121 1.90 15.37 -0.71
CA GLY A 121 1.81 14.97 -2.11
C GLY A 121 2.16 13.49 -2.29
N ILE A 122 1.47 12.85 -3.24
CA ILE A 122 1.72 11.45 -3.61
C ILE A 122 1.73 11.30 -5.13
N HIS A 123 2.81 10.73 -5.67
CA HIS A 123 3.05 10.69 -7.11
C HIS A 123 3.70 9.38 -7.54
N ILE A 124 3.36 8.91 -8.73
CA ILE A 124 4.10 7.83 -9.41
C ILE A 124 5.14 8.49 -10.28
N HIS A 125 6.41 8.11 -10.11
CA HIS A 125 7.52 8.62 -10.89
C HIS A 125 7.90 7.65 -12.00
N GLU A 126 8.62 8.15 -13.00
CA GLU A 126 8.91 7.40 -14.22
C GLU A 126 9.87 6.21 -14.00
N CYS A 127 10.81 6.30 -13.07
CA CYS A 127 11.83 5.26 -12.82
C CYS A 127 11.61 4.54 -11.48
N GLY A 128 11.89 3.24 -11.47
CA GLY A 128 12.03 2.42 -10.26
C GLY A 128 13.46 2.31 -9.76
N ASP A 129 14.28 3.35 -9.95
CA ASP A 129 15.66 3.38 -9.46
C ASP A 129 15.71 4.10 -8.11
N ILE A 130 15.94 3.33 -7.04
CA ILE A 130 16.10 3.82 -5.66
C ILE A 130 17.56 3.77 -5.19
N SER A 131 18.54 3.63 -6.10
CA SER A 131 19.96 3.52 -5.76
C SER A 131 20.52 4.77 -5.07
N LYS A 132 19.93 5.94 -5.30
CA LYS A 132 20.21 7.21 -4.62
C LYS A 132 19.03 7.69 -3.79
N GLY A 133 18.28 6.75 -3.21
CA GLY A 133 17.00 7.06 -2.57
C GLY A 133 16.00 7.61 -3.59
N CYS A 134 15.23 8.63 -3.20
CA CYS A 134 14.19 9.19 -4.07
C CYS A 134 14.71 10.21 -5.09
N GLU A 135 16.01 10.45 -5.17
CA GLU A 135 16.59 11.35 -6.19
C GLU A 135 16.66 10.69 -7.57
N SER A 136 16.87 9.37 -7.63
CA SER A 136 17.07 8.62 -8.88
C SER A 136 15.78 8.16 -9.57
N VAL A 137 14.61 8.47 -9.01
CA VAL A 137 13.31 8.02 -9.55
C VAL A 137 12.80 8.83 -10.74
N GLY A 138 13.49 9.92 -11.12
CA GLY A 138 13.10 10.78 -12.23
C GLY A 138 11.92 11.70 -11.92
N GLU A 139 11.22 12.15 -12.96
CA GLU A 139 10.05 13.04 -12.87
C GLU A 139 8.74 12.26 -12.68
N HIS A 140 7.63 12.99 -12.52
CA HIS A 140 6.29 12.38 -12.48
C HIS A 140 6.03 11.59 -13.75
N PHE A 141 5.36 10.44 -13.63
CA PHE A 141 5.03 9.59 -14.76
C PHE A 141 4.03 10.28 -15.71
N ASN A 142 4.57 10.78 -16.82
CA ASN A 142 3.86 11.62 -17.78
C ASN A 142 4.03 11.14 -19.23
N PRO A 143 3.35 10.05 -19.64
CA PRO A 143 3.46 9.53 -20.99
C PRO A 143 2.84 10.45 -22.07
N TYR A 144 2.01 11.42 -21.67
CA TYR A 144 1.29 12.32 -22.57
C TYR A 144 1.92 13.72 -22.68
N ASN A 145 3.03 13.97 -21.97
CA ASN A 145 3.70 15.26 -21.92
C ASN A 145 2.74 16.43 -21.59
N SER A 146 1.82 16.19 -20.66
CA SER A 146 0.89 17.18 -20.09
C SER A 146 1.58 18.02 -19.00
N ILE A 147 0.89 19.07 -18.54
CA ILE A 147 1.29 19.80 -17.33
C ILE A 147 0.83 19.06 -16.08
N HIS A 148 1.45 19.35 -14.93
CA HIS A 148 1.00 18.88 -13.62
C HIS A 148 -0.41 19.39 -13.29
N GLY A 149 -1.19 18.54 -12.62
CA GLY A 149 -2.56 18.85 -12.21
C GLY A 149 -3.08 17.98 -11.08
N GLY A 150 -4.32 18.21 -10.69
CA GLY A 150 -5.01 17.42 -9.69
C GLY A 150 -5.63 16.13 -10.25
N PRO A 151 -6.00 15.18 -9.38
CA PRO A 151 -6.58 13.90 -9.80
C PRO A 151 -7.91 14.04 -10.57
N GLU A 152 -8.66 15.11 -10.30
CA GLU A 152 -9.95 15.43 -10.93
C GLU A 152 -9.82 16.23 -12.23
N ASP A 153 -8.61 16.66 -12.60
CA ASP A 153 -8.39 17.41 -13.84
C ASP A 153 -8.43 16.47 -15.06
N ASP A 154 -8.71 17.06 -16.23
CA ASP A 154 -8.70 16.34 -17.50
C ASP A 154 -7.31 15.73 -17.77
N ILE A 155 -7.26 14.61 -18.47
CA ILE A 155 -6.01 13.89 -18.76
C ILE A 155 -4.99 14.73 -19.54
N SER A 156 -5.43 15.73 -20.30
CA SER A 156 -4.56 16.68 -20.98
C SER A 156 -3.90 17.71 -20.06
N LYS A 157 -4.31 17.79 -18.79
CA LYS A 157 -3.92 18.81 -17.80
C LYS A 157 -3.39 18.23 -16.49
N LYS A 158 -3.01 16.95 -16.48
CA LYS A 158 -2.34 16.30 -15.36
C LYS A 158 -1.42 15.20 -15.86
N HIS A 159 -0.41 14.85 -15.08
CA HIS A 159 0.34 13.63 -15.34
C HIS A 159 -0.48 12.40 -14.97
N ILE A 160 -0.15 11.24 -15.55
CA ILE A 160 -0.81 9.98 -15.17
C ILE A 160 -0.45 9.60 -13.74
N GLY A 161 0.77 9.91 -13.33
CA GLY A 161 1.28 9.67 -11.99
C GLY A 161 0.77 10.61 -10.90
N ASP A 162 0.02 11.68 -11.23
CA ASP A 162 -0.49 12.62 -10.23
C ASP A 162 -1.67 11.98 -9.46
N LEU A 163 -1.48 11.72 -8.17
CA LEU A 163 -2.51 11.15 -7.27
C LEU A 163 -3.05 12.18 -6.26
N GLY A 164 -2.54 13.42 -6.30
CA GLY A 164 -2.90 14.52 -5.42
C GLY A 164 -2.31 14.37 -4.02
N ASN A 165 -3.13 14.66 -3.00
CA ASN A 165 -2.69 14.61 -1.59
C ASN A 165 -3.26 13.42 -0.81
N ILE A 166 -2.48 12.93 0.14
CA ILE A 166 -2.91 12.09 1.25
C ILE A 166 -2.87 12.90 2.55
N GLU A 167 -3.69 12.53 3.52
CA GLU A 167 -3.80 13.24 4.79
C GLU A 167 -3.34 12.34 5.94
N ALA A 168 -2.28 12.77 6.64
CA ALA A 168 -1.78 12.14 7.84
C ALA A 168 -2.47 12.72 9.08
N ASP A 169 -2.92 11.84 9.97
CA ASP A 169 -3.55 12.22 11.23
C ASP A 169 -2.55 12.79 12.26
N ASN A 170 -3.03 13.14 13.44
CA ASN A 170 -2.18 13.67 14.52
C ASN A 170 -1.12 12.67 15.03
N ASN A 171 -1.23 11.39 14.68
CA ASN A 171 -0.24 10.36 15.00
C ASN A 171 0.75 10.14 13.85
N GLY A 172 0.65 10.91 12.76
CA GLY A 172 1.49 10.76 11.58
C GLY A 172 1.11 9.57 10.70
N ARG A 173 -0.13 9.07 10.82
CA ARG A 173 -0.65 7.96 10.01
C ARG A 173 -1.61 8.47 8.94
N ALA A 174 -1.33 8.15 7.69
CA ALA A 174 -2.20 8.38 6.55
C ALA A 174 -2.85 7.06 6.11
N LEU A 175 -4.18 7.01 6.14
CA LEU A 175 -4.98 5.91 5.59
C LEU A 175 -5.82 6.45 4.43
N PHE A 176 -5.68 5.85 3.24
CA PHE A 176 -6.38 6.36 2.07
C PHE A 176 -6.74 5.24 1.08
N ARG A 177 -7.86 5.44 0.39
CA ARG A 177 -8.28 4.65 -0.77
C ARG A 177 -8.77 5.60 -1.85
N LYS A 178 -8.11 5.59 -3.00
CA LYS A 178 -8.40 6.45 -4.16
C LYS A 178 -8.65 5.58 -5.39
N ILE A 179 -9.31 6.15 -6.39
CA ILE A 179 -9.44 5.54 -7.72
C ILE A 179 -8.92 6.51 -8.77
N ASN A 180 -8.10 6.00 -9.69
CA ASN A 180 -7.64 6.74 -10.86
C ASN A 180 -8.09 5.99 -12.12
N GLN A 181 -8.99 6.61 -12.89
CA GLN A 181 -9.63 6.00 -14.06
C GLN A 181 -8.67 5.78 -15.23
N PHE A 182 -7.58 6.55 -15.29
CA PHE A 182 -6.63 6.54 -16.41
C PHE A 182 -5.35 5.77 -16.09
N LEU A 183 -5.14 5.39 -14.83
CA LEU A 183 -3.99 4.65 -14.40
C LEU A 183 -4.20 3.15 -14.68
N THR A 184 -3.22 2.53 -15.32
CA THR A 184 -3.21 1.08 -15.56
C THR A 184 -2.08 0.43 -14.78
N VAL A 185 -2.38 -0.64 -14.04
CA VAL A 185 -1.38 -1.36 -13.21
C VAL A 185 -0.21 -1.89 -14.06
N SER A 186 -0.46 -2.33 -15.30
CA SER A 186 0.61 -2.80 -16.20
C SER A 186 1.66 -1.74 -16.50
N ASP A 187 1.25 -0.47 -16.56
CA ASP A 187 2.10 0.63 -17.04
C ASP A 187 2.98 1.20 -15.92
N ILE A 188 2.64 0.88 -14.66
CA ILE A 188 3.34 1.36 -13.46
C ILE A 188 4.19 0.29 -12.78
N ILE A 189 4.07 -0.98 -13.15
CA ILE A 189 4.97 -2.02 -12.63
C ILE A 189 6.41 -1.69 -13.03
N GLY A 190 7.31 -1.69 -12.04
CA GLY A 190 8.72 -1.33 -12.20
C GLY A 190 9.01 0.16 -12.11
N ARG A 191 7.99 0.99 -11.94
CA ARG A 191 8.13 2.41 -11.58
C ARG A 191 8.19 2.58 -10.07
N SER A 192 8.21 3.81 -9.57
CA SER A 192 8.18 4.08 -8.13
C SER A 192 7.00 4.95 -7.74
N LEU A 193 6.55 4.76 -6.50
CA LEU A 193 5.63 5.65 -5.81
C LEU A 193 6.46 6.51 -4.85
N VAL A 194 6.15 7.79 -4.77
CA VAL A 194 6.84 8.79 -3.95
C VAL A 194 5.83 9.55 -3.09
N ILE A 195 6.23 9.89 -1.86
CA ILE A 195 5.53 10.82 -0.97
C ILE A 195 6.44 12.03 -0.71
N THR A 196 5.87 13.23 -0.77
CA THR A 196 6.60 14.49 -0.58
C THR A 196 6.25 15.19 0.73
N ASP A 197 7.07 16.17 1.13
CA ASP A 197 6.99 16.80 2.45
C ASP A 197 5.84 17.80 2.60
N LYS A 198 5.38 18.40 1.50
CA LYS A 198 4.33 19.41 1.49
C LYS A 198 3.09 18.95 0.73
N PRO A 199 1.96 19.64 0.94
CA PRO A 199 0.80 19.48 0.08
C PRO A 199 1.15 19.85 -1.37
N ASP A 200 0.72 19.01 -2.31
CA ASP A 200 0.65 19.32 -3.72
C ASP A 200 -0.43 20.39 -3.96
N ASP A 201 -0.06 21.49 -4.63
CA ASP A 201 -0.96 22.59 -4.97
C ASP A 201 -1.87 22.32 -6.18
N LEU A 202 -1.75 21.12 -6.76
CA LEU A 202 -2.52 20.58 -7.88
C LEU A 202 -2.36 21.40 -9.17
N GLY A 203 -1.22 22.07 -9.31
CA GLY A 203 -0.94 22.97 -10.42
C GLY A 203 -1.74 24.28 -10.35
N LYS A 204 -2.31 24.62 -9.19
CA LYS A 204 -3.12 25.82 -8.99
C LYS A 204 -2.36 26.92 -8.27
N GLY A 205 -1.13 26.65 -7.85
CA GLY A 205 -0.23 27.67 -7.30
C GLY A 205 0.24 28.68 -8.35
N ASN A 206 0.87 29.74 -7.85
CA ASN A 206 1.45 30.82 -8.66
C ASN A 206 2.92 30.57 -9.02
N ASP A 207 3.51 29.47 -8.52
CA ASP A 207 4.89 29.13 -8.81
C ASP A 207 4.98 28.41 -10.17
N LYS A 208 6.15 28.49 -10.83
CA LYS A 208 6.39 27.68 -12.04
C LYS A 208 6.41 26.19 -11.71
N GLN A 209 6.90 25.85 -10.52
CA GLN A 209 7.01 24.49 -10.01
C GLN A 209 5.64 23.84 -9.82
N SER A 210 4.58 24.64 -9.55
CA SER A 210 3.19 24.17 -9.53
C SER A 210 2.82 23.40 -10.80
N LYS A 211 3.28 23.84 -11.98
CA LYS A 211 2.98 23.18 -13.27
C LYS A 211 3.87 21.98 -13.59
N ILE A 212 4.85 21.68 -12.74
CA ILE A 212 5.86 20.62 -12.95
C ILE A 212 5.67 19.50 -11.93
N ASP A 213 5.59 19.79 -10.63
CA ASP A 213 5.48 18.77 -9.57
C ASP A 213 4.50 19.14 -8.44
N GLY A 214 3.69 20.18 -8.68
CA GLY A 214 2.73 20.69 -7.69
C GLY A 214 3.36 21.47 -6.54
N ASN A 215 4.65 21.84 -6.66
CA ASN A 215 5.42 22.52 -5.61
C ASN A 215 5.35 21.79 -4.25
N SER A 216 5.33 20.46 -4.30
CA SER A 216 5.10 19.59 -3.15
C SER A 216 6.36 19.30 -2.32
N GLY A 217 7.49 19.91 -2.70
CA GLY A 217 8.72 19.97 -1.92
C GLY A 217 9.57 18.70 -1.97
N GLU A 218 10.21 18.36 -0.85
CA GLU A 218 11.22 17.31 -0.78
C GLU A 218 10.60 15.91 -0.81
N ARG A 219 11.26 14.96 -1.47
CA ARG A 219 10.80 13.57 -1.56
C ARG A 219 11.15 12.81 -0.28
N LEU A 220 10.15 12.54 0.55
CA LEU A 220 10.33 11.92 1.87
C LEU A 220 10.55 10.41 1.80
N ALA A 221 9.75 9.71 0.99
CA ALA A 221 9.81 8.26 0.90
C ALA A 221 9.42 7.78 -0.48
N CYS A 222 10.00 6.66 -0.91
CA CYS A 222 9.72 6.06 -2.19
C CYS A 222 9.88 4.54 -2.17
N GLY A 223 9.20 3.88 -3.10
CA GLY A 223 9.22 2.43 -3.22
C GLY A 223 8.88 1.97 -4.62
N ILE A 224 9.56 0.93 -5.09
CA ILE A 224 9.30 0.34 -6.40
C ILE A 224 7.94 -0.35 -6.39
N ILE A 225 7.14 -0.09 -7.42
CA ILE A 225 5.85 -0.73 -7.65
C ILE A 225 6.12 -2.12 -8.24
N ALA A 226 6.02 -3.15 -7.39
CA ALA A 226 6.25 -4.54 -7.73
C ALA A 226 4.94 -5.27 -8.01
N ARG A 227 5.01 -6.37 -8.79
CA ARG A 227 3.87 -7.27 -8.98
C ARG A 227 3.43 -7.87 -7.64
N SER A 228 2.12 -7.92 -7.43
CA SER A 228 1.48 -8.59 -6.30
C SER A 228 0.58 -9.70 -6.81
N SER A 229 0.37 -10.74 -6.00
CA SER A 229 -0.56 -11.81 -6.33
C SER A 229 -2.01 -11.30 -6.33
N SER A 230 -2.79 -11.62 -7.37
CA SER A 230 -4.25 -11.47 -7.34
C SER A 230 -4.91 -12.59 -6.54
N LEU A 231 -6.24 -12.54 -6.37
CA LEU A 231 -7.00 -13.56 -5.64
C LEU A 231 -6.68 -14.97 -6.14
N PHE A 232 -6.46 -15.88 -5.19
CA PHE A 232 -6.16 -17.30 -5.40
C PHE A 232 -4.84 -17.61 -6.14
N GLN A 233 -4.03 -16.61 -6.48
CA GLN A 233 -2.76 -16.81 -7.19
C GLN A 233 -1.58 -17.08 -6.23
N ASN A 234 -1.72 -16.75 -4.95
CA ASN A 234 -0.71 -17.05 -3.94
C ASN A 234 -1.01 -18.36 -3.20
N THR A 235 -0.37 -19.44 -3.64
CA THR A 235 -0.43 -20.77 -3.00
C THR A 235 0.67 -21.00 -1.97
N LYS A 236 1.61 -20.06 -1.79
CA LYS A 236 2.70 -20.20 -0.81
C LYS A 236 2.12 -20.18 0.60
N LYS A 237 2.46 -21.22 1.39
CA LYS A 237 2.08 -21.35 2.80
C LYS A 237 3.22 -21.00 3.77
N ILE A 238 4.45 -20.92 3.27
CA ILE A 238 5.66 -20.78 4.06
C ILE A 238 6.54 -19.70 3.42
N CYS A 239 6.99 -18.73 4.22
CA CYS A 239 8.02 -17.76 3.83
C CYS A 239 9.33 -18.18 4.52
N ALA A 240 10.40 -18.38 3.74
CA ALA A 240 11.62 -19.03 4.18
C ALA A 240 12.59 -18.12 4.97
N CYS A 241 12.13 -16.94 5.43
CA CYS A 241 13.06 -15.96 5.99
C CYS A 241 13.35 -16.12 7.48
N ASP A 242 12.53 -16.83 8.28
CA ASP A 242 12.86 -17.06 9.71
C ASP A 242 12.34 -18.40 10.29
N GLY A 243 11.87 -19.34 9.46
CA GLY A 243 11.25 -20.57 9.98
C GLY A 243 9.98 -20.34 10.82
N LEU A 244 9.50 -19.09 10.90
CA LEU A 244 8.24 -18.68 11.49
C LEU A 244 7.22 -18.44 10.36
N THR A 245 6.03 -18.98 10.54
CA THR A 245 4.91 -18.77 9.63
C THR A 245 4.45 -17.32 9.72
N ILE A 246 4.62 -16.61 8.60
CA ILE A 246 4.03 -15.33 8.24
C ILE A 246 4.45 -14.14 9.12
N TRP A 247 5.31 -13.30 8.56
CA TRP A 247 5.73 -12.00 9.09
C TRP A 247 4.54 -11.02 9.25
N ASP A 248 4.59 -10.22 10.30
CA ASP A 248 3.63 -9.18 10.71
C ASP A 248 4.36 -7.83 10.69
N GLU A 249 3.72 -6.78 10.18
CA GLU A 249 4.28 -5.42 10.08
C GLU A 249 4.46 -4.73 11.43
N ARG A 250 3.94 -5.30 12.54
CA ARG A 250 3.91 -4.63 13.86
C ARG A 250 4.85 -5.18 14.94
N GLU A 251 5.61 -6.26 14.74
CA GLU A 251 6.48 -6.76 15.82
C GLU A 251 7.67 -5.85 16.16
N SER A 252 7.91 -4.78 15.39
CA SER A 252 8.97 -3.80 15.71
C SER A 252 8.60 -2.74 16.76
N THR A 253 7.36 -2.67 17.27
CA THR A 253 6.94 -1.65 18.25
C THR A 253 6.82 -2.15 19.69
N HIS A 254 7.10 -3.42 19.99
CA HIS A 254 6.90 -4.00 21.34
C HIS A 254 8.10 -4.66 22.00
N SER A 255 9.32 -4.55 21.48
CA SER A 255 10.52 -5.06 22.16
C SER A 255 11.27 -3.96 22.93
N ASN A 256 10.66 -3.45 24.00
CA ASN A 256 11.42 -2.75 25.03
C ASN A 256 12.02 -3.74 26.04
N GLN A 257 13.36 -3.76 26.05
CA GLN A 257 14.24 -4.14 27.16
C GLN A 257 14.06 -5.52 27.83
N LYS A 258 14.89 -6.48 27.38
CA LYS A 258 15.69 -7.34 28.28
C LYS A 258 16.89 -7.91 27.52
N GLU A 259 18.08 -7.67 28.06
CA GLU A 259 19.38 -8.13 27.57
C GLU A 259 19.44 -9.66 27.41
N LEU A 260 20.17 -10.14 26.38
CA LEU A 260 21.31 -11.05 26.54
C LEU A 260 22.02 -11.34 25.20
N THR A 261 23.21 -10.74 25.07
CA THR A 261 24.47 -11.28 24.50
C THR A 261 24.52 -12.02 23.15
N LYS A 262 25.40 -11.45 22.30
CA LYS A 262 26.33 -12.08 21.35
C LYS A 262 25.76 -13.12 20.37
N TYR A 263 25.58 -12.72 19.12
CA TYR A 263 26.20 -13.38 17.96
C TYR A 263 26.44 -12.34 16.87
N THR A 264 27.70 -11.95 16.69
CA THR A 264 28.20 -11.42 15.43
C THR A 264 28.15 -12.55 14.42
N GLU A 265 27.25 -12.49 13.44
CA GLU A 265 27.50 -13.05 12.12
C GLU A 265 26.51 -12.45 11.10
N THR A 266 27.11 -11.90 10.06
CA THR A 266 26.47 -11.37 8.86
C THR A 266 25.65 -12.46 8.16
N SER A 267 24.32 -12.42 8.27
CA SER A 267 23.43 -13.12 7.35
C SER A 267 22.65 -12.13 6.50
N ASN A 268 23.31 -11.60 5.48
CA ASN A 268 22.66 -11.10 4.28
C ASN A 268 21.80 -12.24 3.70
N LYS A 269 20.48 -12.16 3.87
CA LYS A 269 19.47 -12.88 3.08
C LYS A 269 18.09 -12.37 3.49
N ILE A 270 17.43 -11.61 2.61
CA ILE A 270 16.04 -11.19 2.79
C ILE A 270 15.24 -11.59 1.55
N CYS A 271 14.08 -12.19 1.80
CA CYS A 271 13.16 -12.74 0.82
C CYS A 271 12.46 -11.61 0.08
N ILE A 272 12.60 -11.65 -1.23
CA ILE A 272 11.95 -10.79 -2.21
C ILE A 272 10.50 -11.27 -2.38
N VAL A 273 9.55 -10.37 -2.12
CA VAL A 273 8.15 -10.31 -2.61
C VAL A 273 7.19 -11.42 -2.13
N CYS A 274 6.05 -10.97 -1.58
CA CYS A 274 4.78 -11.70 -1.54
C CYS A 274 3.70 -10.86 -2.23
#